data_AF-A0A3B8XG07-F1
#
_entry.id   AF-A0A3B8XG07-F1
#
_cell.length_a   1.000
_cell.length_b   1.000
_cell.length_c   1.000
_cell.angle_alpha   90.00
_cell.angle_beta   90.00
_cell.angle_gamma   90.00
#
_symmetry.space_group_name_H-M   'P 1'
#
loop_
_entity.id
_entity.type
_entity.pdbx_description
1 polymer ?
#
loop_
_entity_poly.entity_id
_entity_poly.type
_entity_poly.pdbx_seq_one_letter_code
_entity_poly.pdbx_strand_id
1 'polypeptide(L)'
;GGSIKHDVSVPVSRMGDFIARATAAVEDRLPGVRPVPFGHIGDGNVHFNLSQPVAMDKAAFLDLWDEMNAIVHGIVREMGGSISAEHGVGQLKRDEIAATKSPVEMELMRSLKRALDPKGILNPGKVV
;
A
#
# COMPACT_ATOMS: atom_id res chain seq x y z
N GLY A 1 2.90 -5.04 20.15
CA GLY A 1 2.78 -6.10 19.13
C GLY A 1 3.33 -5.60 17.79
N GLY A 2 3.58 -6.51 16.86
CA GLY A 2 3.86 -6.21 15.46
C GLY A 2 2.68 -5.55 14.76
N SER A 3 2.99 -4.69 13.80
CA SER A 3 2.02 -3.96 13.00
C SER A 3 2.51 -3.88 11.56
N ILE A 4 1.71 -4.36 10.62
CA ILE A 4 1.88 -4.14 9.18
C ILE A 4 1.01 -2.95 8.82
N LYS A 5 1.59 -1.97 8.12
CA LYS A 5 0.95 -0.66 7.93
C LYS A 5 0.67 -0.39 6.45
N HIS A 6 -0.54 0.06 6.18
CA HIS A 6 -0.96 0.49 4.85
C HIS A 6 -1.48 1.93 4.93
N ASP A 7 -1.12 2.71 3.94
CA ASP A 7 -1.56 4.10 3.73
C ASP A 7 -2.09 4.19 2.30
N VAL A 8 -3.40 4.06 2.15
CA VAL A 8 -4.05 3.83 0.86
C VAL A 8 -5.25 4.74 0.69
N SER A 9 -5.63 5.01 -0.56
CA SER A 9 -6.88 5.72 -0.84
C SER A 9 -7.75 4.95 -1.81
N VAL A 10 -9.06 5.10 -1.66
CA VAL A 10 -10.09 4.59 -2.57
C VAL A 10 -11.12 5.70 -2.81
N PRO A 11 -11.99 5.62 -3.84
CA PRO A 11 -13.09 6.57 -3.98
C PRO A 11 -13.89 6.67 -2.67
N VAL A 12 -14.21 7.89 -2.22
CA VAL A 12 -14.88 8.16 -0.93
C VAL A 12 -16.14 7.29 -0.76
N SER A 13 -16.94 7.14 -1.81
CA SER A 13 -18.17 6.34 -1.81
C SER A 13 -17.95 4.83 -1.63
N ARG A 14 -16.72 4.35 -1.79
CA ARG A 14 -16.33 2.93 -1.71
C ARG A 14 -15.54 2.60 -0.45
N MET A 15 -15.30 3.56 0.44
CA MET A 15 -14.45 3.37 1.61
C MET A 15 -14.98 2.29 2.57
N GLY A 16 -16.31 2.22 2.77
CA GLY A 16 -16.95 1.15 3.53
C GLY A 16 -16.74 -0.23 2.92
N ASP A 17 -16.94 -0.35 1.59
CA ASP A 17 -16.69 -1.59 0.85
C ASP A 17 -15.23 -2.03 0.96
N PHE A 18 -14.29 -1.08 0.86
CA PHE A 18 -12.87 -1.35 0.99
C PHE A 18 -12.55 -1.95 2.36
N ILE A 19 -12.99 -1.29 3.44
CA ILE A 19 -12.73 -1.76 4.81
C ILE A 19 -13.31 -3.16 5.01
N ALA A 20 -14.54 -3.42 4.56
CA ALA A 20 -15.19 -4.71 4.70
C ALA A 20 -14.46 -5.82 3.92
N ARG A 21 -14.14 -5.56 2.64
CA ARG A 21 -13.45 -6.53 1.77
C ARG A 21 -12.02 -6.81 2.23
N ALA A 22 -11.26 -5.78 2.57
CA ALA A 22 -9.89 -5.93 3.03
C ALA A 22 -9.84 -6.65 4.38
N THR A 23 -10.77 -6.36 5.30
CA THR A 23 -10.89 -7.06 6.59
C THR A 23 -11.14 -8.55 6.38
N ALA A 24 -12.14 -8.91 5.58
CA ALA A 24 -12.45 -10.31 5.30
C ALA A 24 -11.26 -11.04 4.64
N ALA A 25 -10.57 -10.42 3.69
CA ALA A 25 -9.46 -11.03 2.98
C ALA A 25 -8.24 -11.28 3.87
N VAL A 26 -7.88 -10.32 4.74
CA VAL A 26 -6.74 -10.51 5.66
C VAL A 26 -7.08 -11.49 6.79
N GLU A 27 -8.33 -11.54 7.24
CA GLU A 27 -8.80 -12.50 8.23
C GLU A 27 -8.86 -13.94 7.69
N ASP A 28 -9.31 -14.11 6.44
CA ASP A 28 -9.24 -15.39 5.74
C ASP A 28 -7.79 -15.88 5.62
N ARG A 29 -6.88 -14.96 5.28
CA ARG A 29 -5.45 -15.29 5.18
C ARG A 29 -4.81 -15.62 6.53
N LEU A 30 -5.09 -14.83 7.57
CA LEU A 30 -4.51 -14.99 8.90
C LEU A 30 -5.60 -14.88 9.97
N PRO A 31 -6.23 -16.00 10.34
CA PRO A 31 -7.25 -16.01 11.39
C PRO A 31 -6.74 -15.38 12.70
N GLY A 32 -7.52 -14.46 13.24
CA GLY A 32 -7.17 -13.72 14.46
C GLY A 32 -6.25 -12.51 14.25
N VAL A 33 -5.87 -12.18 13.01
CA VAL A 33 -5.32 -10.85 12.71
C VAL A 33 -6.35 -9.79 13.13
N ARG A 34 -5.87 -8.62 13.52
CA ARG A 34 -6.73 -7.54 14.03
C ARG A 34 -6.57 -6.31 13.15
N PRO A 35 -7.45 -6.12 12.15
CA PRO A 35 -7.50 -4.88 11.39
C PRO A 35 -7.79 -3.69 12.29
N VAL A 36 -7.08 -2.59 12.06
CA VAL A 36 -7.19 -1.32 12.80
C VAL A 36 -7.35 -0.18 11.77
N PRO A 37 -8.50 -0.13 11.07
CA PRO A 37 -8.75 0.92 10.07
C PRO A 37 -9.11 2.25 10.75
N PHE A 38 -8.46 3.32 10.31
CA PHE A 38 -8.83 4.70 10.59
C PHE A 38 -8.36 5.59 9.43
N GLY A 39 -8.88 6.81 9.30
CA GLY A 39 -8.44 7.68 8.21
C GLY A 39 -9.31 8.91 8.00
N HIS A 40 -9.16 9.51 6.84
CA HIS A 40 -9.78 10.77 6.46
C HIS A 40 -10.94 10.51 5.51
N ILE A 41 -12.15 10.38 6.07
CA ILE A 41 -13.34 10.04 5.28
C ILE A 41 -13.66 11.05 4.18
N GLY A 42 -13.22 12.31 4.32
CA GLY A 42 -13.49 13.39 3.38
C GLY A 42 -12.73 13.28 2.05
N ASP A 43 -11.59 12.59 2.02
CA ASP A 43 -10.74 12.44 0.83
C ASP A 43 -10.52 10.98 0.40
N GLY A 44 -11.02 10.02 1.19
CA GLY A 44 -10.95 8.60 0.87
C GLY A 44 -9.65 7.93 1.29
N ASN A 45 -8.80 8.60 2.07
CA ASN A 45 -7.60 8.01 2.68
C ASN A 45 -7.98 7.10 3.88
N VAL A 46 -7.43 5.88 3.88
CA VAL A 46 -7.53 4.90 4.95
C VAL A 46 -6.15 4.38 5.34
N HIS A 47 -5.80 4.57 6.62
CA HIS A 47 -4.74 3.82 7.26
C HIS A 47 -5.25 2.44 7.67
N PHE A 48 -5.15 1.47 6.75
CA PHE A 48 -5.62 0.09 6.97
C PHE A 48 -4.54 -0.75 7.65
N ASN A 49 -4.27 -0.47 8.92
CA ASN A 49 -3.21 -1.15 9.68
C ASN A 49 -3.67 -2.53 10.15
N LEU A 50 -2.73 -3.47 10.23
CA LEU A 50 -2.96 -4.80 10.78
C LEU A 50 -2.13 -4.98 12.04
N SER A 51 -2.78 -5.34 13.14
CA SER A 51 -2.10 -5.78 14.35
C SER A 51 -2.07 -7.31 14.41
N GLN A 52 -0.95 -7.85 14.87
CA GLN A 52 -0.80 -9.31 15.00
C GLN A 52 -1.91 -9.96 15.86
N PRO A 53 -2.23 -11.24 15.63
CA PRO A 53 -2.97 -12.06 16.59
C PRO A 53 -2.33 -12.01 17.98
N VAL A 54 -3.16 -12.11 19.03
CA VAL A 54 -2.75 -11.90 20.43
C VAL A 54 -1.60 -12.81 20.85
N ALA A 55 -1.62 -14.07 20.42
CA ALA A 55 -0.63 -15.09 20.79
C ALA A 55 0.46 -15.35 19.74
N MET A 56 0.47 -14.62 18.61
CA MET A 56 1.44 -14.84 17.54
C MET A 56 2.80 -14.23 17.90
N ASP A 57 3.90 -14.83 17.43
CA ASP A 57 5.21 -14.17 17.51
C ASP A 57 5.26 -12.91 16.63
N LYS A 58 5.97 -11.89 17.08
CA LYS A 58 6.08 -10.60 16.37
C LYS A 58 6.88 -10.74 15.07
N ALA A 59 8.00 -11.45 15.07
CA ALA A 59 8.85 -11.57 13.89
C ALA A 59 8.12 -12.38 12.81
N ALA A 60 7.54 -13.51 13.20
CA ALA A 60 6.71 -14.33 12.31
C ALA A 60 5.53 -13.54 11.70
N PHE A 61 4.92 -12.61 12.44
CA PHE A 61 3.88 -11.73 11.88
C PHE A 61 4.45 -10.73 10.88
N LEU A 62 5.61 -10.13 11.16
CA LEU A 62 6.23 -9.15 10.27
C LEU A 62 6.80 -9.79 9.00
N ASP A 63 7.14 -11.08 9.02
CA ASP A 63 7.52 -11.83 7.81
C ASP A 63 6.37 -11.95 6.79
N LEU A 64 5.12 -11.69 7.21
CA LEU A 64 3.95 -11.65 6.32
C LEU A 64 3.72 -10.28 5.66
N TRP A 65 4.64 -9.31 5.82
CA TRP A 65 4.44 -7.93 5.35
C TRP A 65 4.09 -7.87 3.86
N ASP A 66 4.89 -8.48 3.01
CA ASP A 66 4.71 -8.41 1.55
C ASP A 66 3.44 -9.12 1.09
N GLU A 67 3.09 -10.21 1.75
CA GLU A 67 1.86 -10.95 1.46
C GLU A 67 0.60 -10.17 1.86
N MET A 68 0.61 -9.55 3.04
CA MET A 68 -0.48 -8.69 3.49
C MET A 68 -0.61 -7.44 2.61
N ASN A 69 0.52 -6.84 2.20
CA ASN A 69 0.54 -5.77 1.20
C ASN A 69 -0.13 -6.23 -0.09
N ALA A 70 0.24 -7.40 -0.63
CA ALA A 70 -0.31 -7.89 -1.89
C ALA A 70 -1.85 -8.03 -1.84
N ILE A 71 -2.40 -8.51 -0.72
CA ILE A 71 -3.85 -8.62 -0.51
C ILE A 71 -4.49 -7.23 -0.49
N VAL A 72 -4.03 -6.34 0.40
CA VAL A 72 -4.64 -5.02 0.59
C VAL A 72 -4.49 -4.16 -0.66
N HIS A 73 -3.28 -4.09 -1.22
CA HIS A 73 -2.99 -3.30 -2.42
C HIS A 73 -3.64 -3.89 -3.68
N GLY A 74 -3.89 -5.19 -3.74
CA GLY A 74 -4.68 -5.81 -4.81
C GLY A 74 -6.12 -5.28 -4.82
N ILE A 75 -6.77 -5.27 -3.66
CA ILE A 75 -8.14 -4.73 -3.52
C ILE A 75 -8.18 -3.23 -3.85
N VAL A 76 -7.19 -2.46 -3.37
CA VAL A 76 -7.07 -1.03 -3.70
C VAL A 76 -7.00 -0.81 -5.22
N ARG A 77 -6.19 -1.61 -5.92
CA ARG A 77 -6.06 -1.54 -7.39
C ARG A 77 -7.36 -1.87 -8.11
N GLU A 78 -8.06 -2.93 -7.69
CA GLU A 78 -9.38 -3.27 -8.24
C GLU A 78 -10.42 -2.16 -8.06
N MET A 79 -10.28 -1.37 -7.00
CA MET A 79 -11.16 -0.22 -6.72
C MET A 79 -10.71 1.07 -7.40
N GLY A 80 -9.64 1.05 -8.20
CA GLY A 80 -9.08 2.24 -8.84
C GLY A 80 -8.48 3.24 -7.83
N GLY A 81 -8.01 2.74 -6.69
CA GLY A 81 -7.40 3.52 -5.62
C GLY A 81 -5.89 3.71 -5.77
N SER A 82 -5.25 4.31 -4.75
CA SER A 82 -3.80 4.48 -4.65
C SER A 82 -3.24 3.65 -3.50
N ILE A 83 -2.15 2.91 -3.77
CA ILE A 83 -1.37 2.19 -2.75
C ILE A 83 -0.54 3.14 -1.85
N SER A 84 -0.56 4.44 -2.16
CA SER A 84 0.11 5.47 -1.38
C SER A 84 -0.71 6.75 -1.43
N ALA A 85 -1.44 7.04 -0.36
CA ALA A 85 -2.24 8.26 -0.27
C ALA A 85 -1.37 9.48 0.05
N GLU A 86 -0.51 9.39 1.07
CA GLU A 86 0.23 10.54 1.61
C GLU A 86 1.74 10.30 1.68
N HIS A 87 2.18 9.08 2.02
CA HIS A 87 3.60 8.83 2.34
C HIS A 87 4.54 8.75 1.13
N GLY A 88 3.99 8.79 -0.09
CA GLY A 88 4.73 8.64 -1.34
C GLY A 88 5.37 7.26 -1.54
N VAL A 89 6.18 7.15 -2.59
CA VAL A 89 6.73 5.87 -3.07
C VAL A 89 8.05 5.49 -2.37
N GLY A 90 8.99 6.45 -2.34
CA GLY A 90 10.33 6.24 -1.82
C GLY A 90 11.01 5.03 -2.47
N GLN A 91 11.76 4.28 -1.66
CA GLN A 91 12.32 2.99 -2.06
C GLN A 91 11.31 1.85 -1.83
N LEU A 92 10.54 1.92 -0.74
CA LEU A 92 9.67 0.84 -0.26
C LEU A 92 8.63 0.42 -1.29
N LYS A 93 7.98 1.39 -1.97
CA LYS A 93 6.91 1.10 -2.94
C LYS A 93 7.37 1.24 -4.39
N ARG A 94 8.69 1.38 -4.64
CA ARG A 94 9.25 1.62 -5.98
C ARG A 94 8.89 0.51 -6.97
N ASP A 95 8.98 -0.74 -6.51
CA ASP A 95 8.71 -1.87 -7.40
C ASP A 95 7.19 -2.08 -7.55
N GLU A 96 6.42 -1.70 -6.52
CA GLU A 96 4.97 -1.87 -6.51
C GLU A 96 4.21 -0.79 -7.30
N ILE A 97 4.73 0.43 -7.38
CA ILE A 97 4.09 1.50 -8.18
C ILE A 97 4.03 1.12 -9.66
N ALA A 98 5.01 0.36 -10.17
CA ALA A 98 5.02 -0.11 -11.55
C ALA A 98 3.84 -1.06 -11.86
N ALA A 99 3.32 -1.76 -10.85
CA ALA A 99 2.16 -2.62 -10.97
C ALA A 99 0.83 -1.91 -10.62
N THR A 100 0.87 -0.62 -10.31
CA THR A 100 -0.32 0.20 -9.99
C THR A 100 -0.54 1.29 -11.04
N LYS A 101 0.53 1.88 -11.57
CA LYS A 101 0.50 2.94 -12.58
C LYS A 101 0.48 2.38 -13.99
N SER A 102 -0.09 3.14 -14.91
CA SER A 102 -0.06 2.75 -16.31
C SER A 102 1.39 2.73 -16.85
N PRO A 103 1.69 1.88 -17.84
CA PRO A 103 3.00 1.88 -18.49
C PRO A 103 3.40 3.26 -19.04
N VAL A 104 2.42 4.05 -19.50
CA VAL A 104 2.63 5.40 -20.02
C VAL A 104 3.05 6.37 -18.91
N GLU A 105 2.37 6.37 -17.76
CA GLU A 105 2.78 7.18 -16.60
C GLU A 105 4.19 6.80 -16.13
N MET A 106 4.49 5.51 -16.07
CA MET A 106 5.81 5.02 -15.66
C MET A 106 6.92 5.49 -16.61
N GLU A 107 6.69 5.40 -17.92
CA GLU A 107 7.69 5.87 -18.90
C GLU A 107 7.86 7.39 -18.89
N LEU A 108 6.77 8.13 -18.68
CA LEU A 108 6.83 9.58 -18.53
C LEU A 108 7.67 9.97 -17.29
N MET A 109 7.44 9.34 -16.14
CA MET A 109 8.21 9.60 -14.92
C MET A 109 9.71 9.30 -15.12
N ARG A 110 10.05 8.17 -15.74
CA ARG A 110 11.44 7.80 -16.05
C ARG A 110 12.07 8.79 -17.04
N SER A 111 11.32 9.24 -18.04
CA SER A 111 11.79 10.23 -19.02
C SER A 111 12.12 11.56 -18.37
N LEU A 112 11.25 12.06 -17.49
CA LEU A 112 11.49 13.27 -16.72
C LEU A 112 12.69 13.12 -15.78
N LYS A 113 12.84 11.97 -15.10
CA LYS A 113 14.00 11.68 -14.25
C LYS A 113 15.31 11.74 -15.04
N ARG A 114 15.38 11.10 -16.21
CA ARG A 114 16.58 11.14 -17.08
C ARG A 114 16.89 12.54 -17.60
N ALA A 115 15.86 13.33 -17.93
CA ALA A 115 16.04 14.69 -18.43
C ALA A 115 16.57 15.64 -17.35
N LEU A 116 16.07 15.52 -16.12
CA LEU A 116 16.42 16.40 -15.00
C LEU A 116 17.68 15.96 -14.24
N ASP A 117 17.97 14.66 -14.19
CA ASP A 117 19.12 14.08 -13.50
C ASP A 117 19.85 13.05 -14.37
N PRO A 118 20.49 13.49 -15.46
CA PRO A 118 21.17 12.60 -16.40
C PRO A 118 22.35 11.84 -15.79
N LYS A 119 22.89 12.31 -14.66
CA LYS A 119 23.97 11.65 -13.92
C LYS A 119 23.47 10.67 -12.84
N GLY A 120 22.16 10.64 -12.59
CA GLY A 120 21.54 9.75 -11.60
C GLY A 120 21.98 10.00 -10.15
N ILE A 121 22.38 11.23 -9.80
CA ILE A 121 22.93 11.56 -8.48
C ILE A 121 21.87 12.05 -7.49
N LEU A 122 20.69 12.43 -7.97
CA LEU A 122 19.60 12.91 -7.14
C LEU A 122 18.79 11.72 -6.62
N ASN A 123 19.20 11.19 -5.46
CA ASN A 123 18.46 10.17 -4.70
C ASN A 123 18.17 8.88 -5.49
N PRO A 124 19.20 8.17 -5.96
CA PRO A 124 19.05 7.03 -6.86
C PRO A 124 18.24 5.89 -6.22
N GLY A 125 17.51 5.16 -7.08
CA GLY A 125 16.76 3.98 -6.70
C GLY A 125 15.49 4.24 -5.89
N LYS A 126 14.95 5.47 -5.93
CA LYS A 126 13.68 5.84 -5.29
C LYS A 126 12.72 6.39 -6.34
N VAL A 127 11.44 6.07 -6.18
CA VAL A 127 10.33 6.43 -7.10
C VAL A 127 10.39 5.72 -8.46
N VAL A 128 11.41 5.99 -9.29
CA VAL A 128 11.61 5.40 -10.63
C VAL A 128 13.06 5.11 -10.95
#